data_AF-X6NN89-F1
#
_entry.id   AF-X6NN89-F1
#
_cell.length_a   1.000
_cell.length_b   1.000
_cell.length_c   1.000
_cell.angle_alpha   90.00
_cell.angle_beta   90.00
_cell.angle_gamma   90.00
#
_symmetry.space_group_name_H-M   'P 1'
#
loop_
_entity.id
_entity.type
_entity.pdbx_description
1 polymer ?
#
loop_
_entity_poly.entity_id
_entity_poly.type
_entity_poly.pdbx_seq_one_letter_code
_entity_poly.pdbx_strand_id
1 'polypeptide(L)'
;MKLVYDIKDNRSSLNEYQSTAFDNLQNKLNRMKAALSLHEDVKLNISYEDIMKIPTHGRWWLAGAARKGQLVGSSHFGTKDNNGNGDGGDGDESVWKETDINTSAQPEPFSAQILEMAKKFHMNTPIRKAVFCIVMSSEDYMDAFSKLSQLNLSEGKHQEMIRIVLLLALRQKTYGRYYYLLLEKLLKEKKHWRFAFQCAVWDKFKELTSMNDNDIINLAKLLGEMICSQVIKMTVLKSLDLMKVCQKNLLLVYTLFDGIFDQHLRRCADLHKVFSTFCGNKEMRDLRAEIIMFLTSVMKPKIDAQISALKKHKKENTAQQQRDLENKKLALGNAIQYMQDYMDVTDKTIERYFCLFILLI
;
A
#
# COMPACT_ATOMS: atom_id res chain seq x y z
N MET A 1 8.73 -19.01 17.51
CA MET A 1 8.27 -18.48 16.21
C MET A 1 6.77 -18.67 16.10
N LYS A 2 5.95 -17.63 16.29
CA LYS A 2 4.52 -17.66 15.95
C LYS A 2 4.38 -17.13 14.53
N LEU A 3 4.03 -18.00 13.58
CA LEU A 3 3.61 -17.59 12.25
C LEU A 3 2.23 -16.93 12.39
N VAL A 4 2.15 -15.64 12.05
CA VAL A 4 0.92 -14.86 12.06
C VAL A 4 0.22 -15.12 10.72
N TYR A 5 -0.83 -15.94 10.73
CA TYR A 5 -1.58 -16.34 9.53
C TYR A 5 -2.88 -15.56 9.30
N ASP A 6 -3.14 -14.50 10.06
CA ASP A 6 -4.35 -13.70 9.83
C ASP A 6 -4.04 -12.22 10.03
N ILE A 7 -3.91 -11.49 8.92
CA ILE A 7 -3.54 -10.07 8.86
C ILE A 7 -4.77 -9.22 8.49
N LYS A 8 -5.95 -9.83 8.34
CA LYS A 8 -7.18 -9.16 7.90
C LYS A 8 -8.17 -9.04 9.05
N ASP A 9 -7.95 -8.05 9.92
CA ASP A 9 -8.96 -7.58 10.89
C ASP A 9 -10.15 -6.83 10.25
N ASN A 10 -10.37 -7.01 8.95
CA ASN A 10 -11.49 -6.42 8.22
C ASN A 10 -12.72 -7.36 8.16
N ARG A 11 -12.66 -8.54 8.81
CA ARG A 11 -13.75 -9.52 8.84
C ARG A 11 -14.25 -9.83 10.26
N SER A 12 -13.45 -9.54 11.28
CA SER A 12 -13.73 -9.81 12.70
C SER A 12 -14.78 -8.87 13.31
N SER A 13 -15.03 -7.70 12.72
CA SER A 13 -16.08 -6.76 13.20
C SER A 13 -17.51 -7.14 12.80
N LEU A 14 -17.73 -8.29 12.13
CA LEU A 14 -19.03 -8.68 11.59
C LEU A 14 -19.78 -9.75 12.40
N ASN A 15 -19.15 -10.40 13.38
CA ASN A 15 -19.73 -11.58 14.04
C ASN A 15 -20.04 -11.43 15.53
N GLU A 16 -19.88 -10.25 16.12
CA GLU A 16 -20.29 -9.99 17.51
C GLU A 16 -21.72 -9.46 17.60
N TYR A 17 -22.70 -10.21 17.07
CA TYR A 17 -24.11 -10.06 17.45
C TYR A 17 -24.82 -11.43 17.33
N GLN A 18 -24.83 -12.13 18.47
CA GLN A 18 -25.78 -13.19 18.88
C GLN A 18 -26.05 -14.40 17.94
N SER A 19 -25.43 -15.55 18.24
CA SER A 19 -26.11 -16.85 18.54
C SER A 19 -25.10 -18.02 18.45
N THR A 20 -24.53 -18.43 19.58
CA THR A 20 -24.69 -19.69 20.34
C THR A 20 -24.06 -20.95 19.76
N ALA A 21 -23.38 -21.69 20.66
CA ALA A 21 -22.56 -22.88 20.41
C ALA A 21 -23.23 -24.03 19.62
N PHE A 22 -24.55 -23.97 19.42
CA PHE A 22 -25.33 -24.94 18.67
C PHE A 22 -24.98 -24.95 17.17
N ASP A 23 -24.80 -23.78 16.55
CA ASP A 23 -24.43 -23.67 15.13
C ASP A 23 -23.01 -24.18 14.86
N ASN A 24 -22.11 -23.98 15.83
CA ASN A 24 -20.76 -24.51 15.78
C ASN A 24 -20.74 -26.05 15.88
N LEU A 25 -21.63 -26.63 16.68
CA LEU A 25 -21.78 -28.08 16.80
C LEU A 25 -22.38 -28.70 15.53
N GLN A 26 -23.40 -28.05 14.95
CA GLN A 26 -24.07 -28.49 13.74
C GLN A 26 -23.14 -28.44 12.52
N ASN A 27 -22.32 -27.40 12.42
CA ASN A 27 -21.28 -27.30 11.41
C ASN A 27 -20.17 -28.35 11.58
N LYS A 28 -19.85 -28.74 12.82
CA LYS A 28 -18.87 -29.80 13.11
C LYS A 28 -19.42 -31.18 12.76
N LEU A 29 -20.70 -31.45 13.06
CA LEU A 29 -21.40 -32.68 12.66
C LEU A 29 -21.51 -32.82 11.13
N ASN A 30 -21.82 -31.73 10.43
CA ASN A 30 -21.89 -31.75 8.96
C ASN A 30 -20.53 -32.00 8.31
N ARG A 31 -19.43 -31.49 8.91
CA ARG A 31 -18.06 -31.78 8.45
C ARG A 31 -17.66 -33.24 8.72
N MET A 32 -18.09 -33.83 9.84
CA MET A 32 -17.84 -35.25 10.11
C MET A 32 -18.64 -36.17 9.18
N LYS A 33 -19.88 -35.83 8.83
CA LYS A 33 -20.66 -36.55 7.81
C LYS A 33 -19.99 -36.50 6.44
N ALA A 34 -19.42 -35.37 6.05
CA ALA A 34 -18.68 -35.24 4.80
C ALA A 34 -17.36 -36.03 4.80
N ALA A 35 -16.68 -36.11 5.95
CA ALA A 35 -15.43 -36.88 6.10
C ALA A 35 -15.66 -38.39 6.15
N LEU A 36 -16.82 -38.85 6.65
CA LEU A 36 -17.21 -40.27 6.67
C LEU A 36 -17.74 -40.77 5.31
N SER A 37 -18.06 -39.87 4.39
CA SER A 37 -18.48 -40.20 3.01
C SER A 37 -17.30 -40.49 2.07
N LEU A 38 -16.24 -41.12 2.59
CA LEU A 38 -15.12 -41.60 1.79
C LEU A 38 -15.44 -43.01 1.30
N HIS A 39 -15.90 -43.07 0.05
CA HIS A 39 -15.81 -44.16 -0.94
C HIS A 39 -17.10 -44.28 -1.75
N GLU A 40 -17.39 -43.26 -2.55
CA GLU A 40 -18.13 -43.47 -3.79
C GLU A 40 -17.47 -42.62 -4.87
N ASP A 41 -17.16 -43.26 -6.01
CA ASP A 41 -16.28 -42.77 -7.05
C ASP A 41 -16.56 -41.31 -7.43
N VAL A 42 -15.55 -40.43 -7.27
CA VAL A 42 -15.62 -39.06 -7.79
C VAL A 42 -15.55 -39.13 -9.31
N LYS A 43 -16.70 -39.32 -9.95
CA LYS A 43 -16.85 -39.21 -11.39
C LYS A 43 -16.71 -37.74 -11.78
N LEU A 44 -15.70 -37.44 -12.59
CA LEU A 44 -15.52 -36.12 -13.20
C LEU A 44 -16.74 -35.81 -14.06
N ASN A 45 -17.51 -34.79 -13.68
CA ASN A 45 -18.73 -34.41 -14.38
C ASN A 45 -18.39 -33.52 -15.59
N ILE A 46 -17.71 -34.12 -16.58
CA ILE A 46 -17.24 -33.46 -17.81
C ILE A 46 -17.80 -34.26 -18.99
N SER A 47 -18.52 -33.61 -19.89
CA SER A 47 -19.07 -34.26 -21.09
C SER A 47 -17.96 -34.57 -22.10
N TYR A 48 -18.10 -35.66 -22.85
CA TYR A 48 -17.15 -36.03 -23.92
C TYR A 48 -17.01 -34.94 -24.99
N GLU A 49 -18.10 -34.19 -25.27
CA GLU A 49 -18.06 -33.05 -26.19
C GLU A 49 -17.19 -31.88 -25.68
N ASP A 50 -17.12 -31.67 -24.36
CA ASP A 50 -16.25 -30.65 -23.77
C ASP A 50 -14.77 -31.04 -23.88
N ILE A 51 -14.47 -32.34 -23.84
CA ILE A 51 -13.11 -32.86 -24.02
C ILE A 51 -12.64 -32.70 -25.48
N MET A 52 -13.55 -32.87 -26.44
CA MET A 52 -13.21 -32.72 -27.86
C MET A 52 -13.04 -31.25 -28.29
N LYS A 53 -13.61 -30.28 -27.56
CA LYS A 53 -13.54 -28.84 -27.86
C LYS A 53 -12.49 -28.07 -27.04
N ILE A 54 -11.62 -28.77 -26.31
CA ILE A 54 -10.50 -28.18 -25.55
C ILE A 54 -9.67 -27.16 -26.35
N PRO A 55 -9.27 -27.41 -27.62
CA PRO A 55 -8.42 -26.46 -28.35
C PRO A 55 -9.15 -25.18 -28.80
N THR A 56 -10.50 -25.17 -28.83
CA THR A 56 -11.29 -24.03 -29.30
C THR A 56 -11.99 -23.26 -28.18
N HIS A 57 -12.41 -23.93 -27.10
CA HIS A 57 -13.14 -23.31 -25.99
C HIS A 57 -12.73 -23.79 -24.58
N GLY A 58 -11.55 -24.40 -24.41
CA GLY A 58 -11.13 -24.91 -23.11
C GLY A 58 -10.92 -23.81 -22.07
N ARG A 59 -11.58 -23.89 -20.92
CA ARG A 59 -11.33 -23.06 -19.72
C ARG A 59 -10.39 -23.76 -18.74
N TRP A 60 -9.27 -24.26 -19.24
CA TRP A 60 -8.33 -25.11 -18.50
C TRP A 60 -7.49 -24.35 -17.47
N TRP A 61 -7.50 -23.01 -17.50
CA TRP A 61 -6.81 -22.13 -16.55
C TRP A 61 -7.70 -21.61 -15.40
N LEU A 62 -8.97 -22.00 -15.32
CA LEU A 62 -9.86 -21.61 -14.22
C LEU A 62 -9.86 -22.67 -13.11
N ALA A 63 -9.25 -22.36 -11.96
CA ALA A 63 -9.41 -23.15 -10.75
C ALA A 63 -10.90 -23.17 -10.33
N GLY A 64 -11.56 -24.34 -10.43
CA GLY A 64 -12.98 -24.52 -10.09
C GLY A 64 -13.90 -24.88 -11.27
N ALA A 65 -13.41 -24.95 -12.51
CA ALA A 65 -14.22 -25.29 -13.69
C ALA A 65 -14.86 -26.69 -13.63
N ALA A 66 -14.35 -27.60 -12.78
CA ALA A 66 -14.89 -28.95 -12.60
C ALA A 66 -16.23 -29.01 -11.83
N ARG A 67 -16.79 -27.88 -11.38
CA ARG A 67 -18.04 -27.84 -10.61
C ARG A 67 -19.03 -26.79 -11.12
N LYS A 68 -19.51 -26.96 -12.35
CA LYS A 68 -20.87 -26.53 -12.73
C LYS A 68 -21.23 -27.08 -14.11
N GLY A 69 -22.16 -28.03 -14.14
CA GLY A 69 -22.77 -28.46 -15.37
C GLY A 69 -23.64 -27.35 -15.96
N GLN A 70 -23.52 -27.20 -17.28
CA GLN A 70 -24.55 -26.83 -18.23
C GLN A 70 -25.22 -25.45 -18.05
N LEU A 71 -24.87 -24.51 -18.94
CA LEU A 71 -25.76 -23.43 -19.35
C LEU A 71 -26.06 -23.56 -20.84
N VAL A 72 -27.35 -23.67 -21.09
CA VAL A 72 -28.06 -23.76 -22.37
C VAL A 72 -27.92 -22.44 -23.13
N GLY A 73 -27.78 -22.51 -24.46
CA GLY A 73 -27.90 -21.34 -25.34
C GLY A 73 -27.10 -21.43 -26.63
N SER A 74 -27.31 -22.50 -27.41
CA SER A 74 -26.82 -22.57 -28.79
C SER A 74 -27.98 -22.27 -29.73
N SER A 75 -27.90 -21.16 -30.47
CA SER A 75 -28.73 -20.96 -31.66
C SER A 75 -27.92 -20.25 -32.74
N HIS A 76 -27.58 -21.03 -33.78
CA HIS A 76 -27.53 -20.65 -35.19
C HIS A 76 -26.53 -19.56 -35.61
N PHE A 77 -25.39 -20.04 -36.13
CA PHE A 77 -24.55 -19.36 -37.09
C PHE A 77 -25.20 -19.52 -38.48
N GLY A 78 -25.67 -18.40 -39.05
CA GLY A 78 -26.20 -18.33 -40.42
C GLY A 78 -25.49 -17.20 -41.17
N THR A 79 -24.71 -17.58 -42.16
CA THR A 79 -23.95 -16.76 -43.11
C THR A 79 -24.86 -15.79 -43.91
N LYS A 80 -24.40 -14.54 -44.14
CA LYS A 80 -24.35 -13.87 -45.47
C LYS A 80 -23.95 -12.38 -45.39
N ASP A 81 -22.79 -12.09 -45.97
CA ASP A 81 -22.48 -11.18 -47.10
C ASP A 81 -22.90 -9.69 -47.11
N ASN A 82 -21.87 -8.86 -47.36
CA ASN A 82 -21.77 -7.68 -48.24
C ASN A 82 -22.08 -6.23 -47.78
N ASN A 83 -20.97 -5.48 -47.65
CA ASN A 83 -20.55 -4.29 -48.43
C ASN A 83 -21.17 -2.89 -48.18
N GLY A 84 -20.31 -1.89 -47.93
CA GLY A 84 -20.64 -0.45 -48.06
C GLY A 84 -19.77 0.56 -47.25
N ASN A 85 -18.86 1.26 -47.95
CA ASN A 85 -18.01 2.42 -47.61
C ASN A 85 -18.47 3.45 -46.53
N GLY A 86 -17.49 4.08 -45.85
CA GLY A 86 -17.65 5.42 -45.25
C GLY A 86 -16.60 5.85 -44.19
N ASP A 87 -15.57 6.56 -44.66
CA ASP A 87 -14.77 7.68 -44.09
C ASP A 87 -14.57 7.93 -42.56
N GLY A 88 -13.30 8.19 -42.21
CA GLY A 88 -12.83 9.23 -41.27
C GLY A 88 -13.33 9.30 -39.82
N GLY A 89 -12.48 8.98 -38.83
CA GLY A 89 -12.66 9.41 -37.45
C GLY A 89 -11.66 8.83 -36.46
N ASP A 90 -10.80 9.68 -35.93
CA ASP A 90 -9.83 9.46 -34.84
C ASP A 90 -10.51 8.81 -33.61
N GLY A 91 -9.97 7.70 -33.09
CA GLY A 91 -10.67 6.85 -32.11
C GLY A 91 -9.72 6.13 -31.15
N ASP A 92 -9.70 6.62 -29.91
CA ASP A 92 -9.12 6.08 -28.68
C ASP A 92 -9.14 4.53 -28.61
N GLU A 93 -7.96 3.92 -28.62
CA GLU A 93 -7.79 2.46 -28.56
C GLU A 93 -8.12 1.96 -27.14
N SER A 94 -9.40 1.62 -26.95
CA SER A 94 -9.92 1.07 -25.71
C SER A 94 -9.36 -0.35 -25.48
N VAL A 95 -8.71 -0.51 -24.32
CA VAL A 95 -8.04 -1.75 -23.87
C VAL A 95 -9.02 -2.90 -23.54
N TRP A 96 -10.28 -2.80 -23.98
CA TRP A 96 -11.28 -3.85 -23.85
C TRP A 96 -12.08 -3.89 -25.14
N LYS A 97 -11.91 -4.96 -25.94
CA LYS A 97 -12.89 -5.26 -27.01
C LYS A 97 -14.24 -5.45 -26.33
N GLU A 98 -15.13 -4.48 -26.51
CA GLU A 98 -16.54 -4.58 -26.16
C GLU A 98 -17.17 -5.71 -26.99
N THR A 99 -17.37 -6.85 -26.37
CA THR A 99 -18.47 -7.74 -26.76
C THR A 99 -19.69 -7.35 -25.95
N ASP A 100 -20.59 -6.64 -26.63
CA ASP A 100 -22.04 -6.53 -26.43
C ASP A 100 -22.56 -6.46 -25.00
N ILE A 101 -22.65 -5.24 -24.48
CA ILE A 101 -23.48 -4.91 -23.32
C ILE A 101 -24.84 -4.44 -23.84
N ASN A 102 -25.80 -5.35 -23.91
CA ASN A 102 -27.20 -4.96 -23.74
C ASN A 102 -28.02 -6.05 -23.06
N THR A 103 -28.52 -5.70 -21.87
CA THR A 103 -29.67 -6.29 -21.16
C THR A 103 -29.65 -7.79 -20.82
N SER A 104 -29.13 -8.12 -19.64
CA SER A 104 -29.88 -8.69 -18.49
C SER A 104 -28.98 -9.56 -17.60
N ALA A 105 -28.90 -9.16 -16.33
CA ALA A 105 -28.49 -9.97 -15.17
C ALA A 105 -27.37 -11.01 -15.38
N GLN A 106 -26.14 -10.55 -15.63
CA GLN A 106 -24.94 -11.36 -15.43
C GLN A 106 -24.47 -11.21 -13.96
N PRO A 107 -24.04 -12.28 -13.26
CA PRO A 107 -23.52 -12.15 -11.92
C PRO A 107 -22.16 -11.44 -11.99
N GLU A 108 -22.13 -10.18 -11.55
CA GLU A 108 -20.90 -9.39 -11.34
C GLU A 108 -19.81 -10.25 -10.68
N PRO A 109 -18.56 -10.28 -11.20
CA PRO A 109 -17.47 -11.11 -10.67
C PRO A 109 -17.02 -10.70 -9.25
N PHE A 110 -17.55 -9.58 -8.74
CA PHE A 110 -17.27 -9.04 -7.41
C PHE A 110 -18.57 -8.87 -6.62
N SER A 111 -18.51 -9.03 -5.30
CA SER A 111 -19.70 -8.90 -4.46
C SER A 111 -20.30 -7.48 -4.56
N ALA A 112 -21.63 -7.38 -4.56
CA ALA A 112 -22.35 -6.11 -4.67
C ALA A 112 -21.89 -5.06 -3.64
N GLN A 113 -21.47 -5.50 -2.45
CA GLN A 113 -20.91 -4.66 -1.39
C GLN A 113 -19.59 -3.97 -1.81
N ILE A 114 -18.70 -4.67 -2.52
CA ILE A 114 -17.43 -4.11 -3.00
C ILE A 114 -17.70 -3.06 -4.08
N LEU A 115 -18.67 -3.30 -4.96
CA LEU A 115 -19.06 -2.34 -6.00
C LEU A 115 -19.69 -1.08 -5.42
N GLU A 116 -20.48 -1.20 -4.35
CA GLU A 116 -21.02 -0.03 -3.63
C GLU A 116 -19.90 0.78 -2.95
N MET A 117 -18.93 0.10 -2.32
CA MET A 117 -17.76 0.78 -1.76
C MET A 117 -16.93 1.47 -2.85
N ALA A 118 -16.76 0.86 -4.02
CA ALA A 118 -16.06 1.50 -5.14
C ALA A 118 -16.73 2.82 -5.56
N LYS A 119 -18.06 2.88 -5.56
CA LYS A 119 -18.82 4.12 -5.82
C LYS A 119 -18.55 5.18 -4.74
N LYS A 120 -18.52 4.79 -3.45
CA LYS A 120 -18.20 5.71 -2.33
C LYS A 120 -16.79 6.29 -2.43
N PHE A 121 -15.84 5.55 -3.00
CA PHE A 121 -14.47 6.00 -3.26
C PHE A 121 -14.30 6.76 -4.60
N HIS A 122 -15.40 7.11 -5.28
CA HIS A 122 -15.39 7.79 -6.58
C HIS A 122 -14.56 7.05 -7.66
N MET A 123 -14.60 5.71 -7.63
CA MET A 123 -14.00 4.87 -8.66
C MET A 123 -14.89 4.88 -9.91
N ASN A 124 -14.88 5.99 -10.65
CA ASN A 124 -15.79 6.19 -11.79
C ASN A 124 -15.29 5.48 -13.06
N THR A 125 -13.99 5.44 -13.27
CA THR A 125 -13.36 4.81 -14.46
C THR A 125 -13.28 3.28 -14.31
N PRO A 126 -13.32 2.51 -15.40
CA PRO A 126 -13.22 1.04 -15.35
C PRO A 126 -11.92 0.57 -14.68
N ILE A 127 -10.80 1.24 -14.93
CA ILE A 127 -9.49 0.90 -14.33
C ILE A 127 -9.52 1.10 -12.82
N ARG A 128 -10.06 2.24 -12.36
CA ARG A 128 -10.25 2.52 -10.92
C ARG A 128 -11.09 1.43 -10.23
N LYS A 129 -12.19 1.02 -10.86
CA LYS A 129 -13.06 -0.04 -10.34
C LYS A 129 -12.34 -1.39 -10.29
N ALA A 130 -11.62 -1.76 -11.36
CA ALA A 130 -10.89 -3.01 -11.44
C ALA A 130 -9.81 -3.10 -10.36
N VAL A 131 -8.96 -2.08 -10.23
CA VAL A 131 -7.91 -2.02 -9.21
C VAL A 131 -8.50 -2.06 -7.81
N PHE A 132 -9.57 -1.30 -7.54
CA PHE A 132 -10.26 -1.31 -6.25
C PHE A 132 -10.80 -2.70 -5.90
N CYS A 133 -11.50 -3.33 -6.84
CA CYS A 133 -12.09 -4.65 -6.62
C CYS A 133 -11.02 -5.71 -6.37
N ILE A 134 -9.93 -5.70 -7.15
CA ILE A 134 -8.80 -6.62 -6.94
C ILE A 134 -8.20 -6.42 -5.56
N VAL A 135 -7.86 -5.19 -5.19
CA VAL A 135 -7.19 -4.91 -3.90
C VAL A 135 -8.08 -5.28 -2.71
N MET A 136 -9.40 -5.09 -2.79
CA MET A 136 -10.34 -5.40 -1.72
C MET A 136 -10.74 -6.88 -1.64
N SER A 137 -10.84 -7.56 -2.79
CA SER A 137 -11.21 -8.98 -2.87
C SER A 137 -10.05 -9.93 -2.65
N SER A 138 -8.81 -9.48 -2.79
CA SER A 138 -7.63 -10.32 -2.59
C SER A 138 -7.50 -10.79 -1.14
N GLU A 139 -6.95 -11.99 -1.00
CA GLU A 139 -6.69 -12.62 0.30
C GLU A 139 -5.43 -12.02 0.94
N ASP A 140 -4.34 -11.97 0.16
CA ASP A 140 -3.03 -11.49 0.56
C ASP A 140 -2.40 -10.53 -0.44
N TYR A 141 -1.34 -9.83 -0.02
CA TYR A 141 -0.67 -8.83 -0.86
C TYR A 141 -0.03 -9.44 -2.12
N MET A 142 0.40 -10.71 -2.05
CA MET A 142 0.94 -11.44 -3.21
C MET A 142 -0.13 -11.82 -4.23
N ASP A 143 -1.33 -12.17 -3.76
CA ASP A 143 -2.49 -12.43 -4.61
C ASP A 143 -2.93 -11.14 -5.31
N ALA A 144 -3.04 -10.04 -4.56
CA ALA A 144 -3.32 -8.72 -5.11
C ALA A 144 -2.28 -8.29 -6.14
N PHE A 145 -0.99 -8.46 -5.81
CA PHE A 145 0.11 -8.14 -6.73
C PHE A 145 0.02 -8.96 -8.03
N SER A 146 -0.25 -10.26 -7.95
CA SER A 146 -0.35 -11.13 -9.13
C SER A 146 -1.51 -10.73 -10.03
N LYS A 147 -2.69 -10.46 -9.44
CA LYS A 147 -3.88 -9.99 -10.17
C LYS A 147 -3.69 -8.61 -10.79
N LEU A 148 -3.04 -7.68 -10.09
CA LEU A 148 -2.73 -6.35 -10.61
C LEU A 148 -1.72 -6.41 -11.76
N SER A 149 -0.74 -7.32 -11.70
CA SER A 149 0.27 -7.49 -12.74
C SER A 149 -0.30 -8.08 -14.04
N GLN A 150 -1.41 -8.82 -13.95
CA GLN A 150 -2.13 -9.37 -15.11
C GLN A 150 -3.03 -8.34 -15.81
N LEU A 151 -3.32 -7.21 -15.15
CA LEU A 151 -3.94 -6.07 -15.82
C LEU A 151 -2.88 -5.46 -16.74
N ASN A 152 -2.88 -5.85 -18.01
CA ASN A 152 -2.01 -5.29 -19.06
C ASN A 152 -2.40 -3.81 -19.32
N LEU A 153 -2.05 -2.94 -18.38
CA LEU A 153 -2.34 -1.51 -18.41
C LEU A 153 -1.30 -0.78 -19.26
N SER A 154 -1.72 0.29 -19.94
CA SER A 154 -0.78 1.22 -20.57
C SER A 154 0.00 2.03 -19.52
N GLU A 155 1.13 2.61 -19.90
CA GLU A 155 2.06 3.27 -18.97
C GLU A 155 1.40 4.37 -18.11
N GLY A 156 0.51 5.17 -18.70
CA GLY A 156 -0.26 6.20 -17.97
C GLY A 156 -1.25 5.61 -16.95
N LYS A 157 -1.84 4.44 -17.24
CA LYS A 157 -2.82 3.77 -16.36
C LYS A 157 -2.16 3.13 -15.13
N HIS A 158 -0.86 2.79 -15.21
CA HIS A 158 -0.11 2.31 -14.04
C HIS A 158 0.09 3.39 -12.97
N GLN A 159 0.24 4.66 -13.35
CA GLN A 159 0.34 5.74 -12.37
C GLN A 159 -0.96 5.88 -11.57
N GLU A 160 -2.09 5.72 -12.26
CA GLU A 160 -3.41 5.76 -11.65
C GLU A 160 -3.63 4.60 -10.68
N MET A 161 -3.18 3.38 -11.04
CA MET A 161 -3.17 2.24 -10.13
C MET A 161 -2.43 2.55 -8.81
N ILE A 162 -1.24 3.14 -8.89
CA ILE A 162 -0.45 3.49 -7.70
C ILE A 162 -1.17 4.52 -6.84
N ARG A 163 -1.78 5.54 -7.46
CA ARG A 163 -2.58 6.56 -6.77
C ARG A 163 -3.78 5.95 -6.06
N ILE A 164 -4.46 4.98 -6.67
CA ILE A 164 -5.58 4.26 -6.05
C ILE A 164 -5.09 3.46 -4.85
N VAL A 165 -4.02 2.67 -4.99
CA VAL A 165 -3.50 1.88 -3.86
C VAL A 165 -3.08 2.77 -2.70
N LEU A 166 -2.44 3.92 -2.98
CA LEU A 166 -2.13 4.93 -1.97
C LEU A 166 -3.41 5.48 -1.30
N LEU A 167 -4.41 5.89 -2.09
CA LEU A 167 -5.68 6.39 -1.56
C LEU A 167 -6.33 5.38 -0.59
N LEU A 168 -6.33 4.10 -0.96
CA LEU A 168 -6.89 3.03 -0.13
C LEU A 168 -6.09 2.82 1.15
N ALA A 169 -4.77 2.96 1.10
CA ALA A 169 -3.91 2.88 2.27
C ALA A 169 -4.18 4.02 3.26
N LEU A 170 -4.45 5.23 2.76
CA LEU A 170 -4.74 6.40 3.60
C LEU A 170 -6.10 6.30 4.28
N ARG A 171 -7.11 5.83 3.55
CA ARG A 171 -8.51 5.80 4.00
C ARG A 171 -8.85 4.66 4.97
N GLN A 172 -7.85 3.88 5.40
CA GLN A 172 -8.06 2.86 6.41
C GLN A 172 -8.36 3.48 7.78
N LYS A 173 -9.23 2.83 8.57
CA LYS A 173 -9.49 3.26 9.94
C LYS A 173 -8.25 3.15 10.82
N THR A 174 -7.44 2.12 10.59
CA THR A 174 -6.15 1.88 11.25
C THR A 174 -5.10 1.53 10.22
N TYR A 175 -3.85 1.90 10.47
CA TYR A 175 -2.75 1.58 9.56
C TYR A 175 -2.60 0.07 9.39
N GLY A 176 -2.89 -0.41 8.18
CA GLY A 176 -2.75 -1.81 7.78
C GLY A 176 -1.48 -2.04 6.97
N ARG A 177 -0.59 -2.92 7.45
CA ARG A 177 0.70 -3.24 6.80
C ARG A 177 0.54 -3.92 5.42
N TYR A 178 -0.63 -4.48 5.13
CA TYR A 178 -0.97 -5.06 3.82
C TYR A 178 -0.69 -4.10 2.66
N TYR A 179 -1.14 -2.84 2.76
CA TYR A 179 -0.96 -1.86 1.68
C TYR A 179 0.50 -1.46 1.50
N TYR A 180 1.25 -1.39 2.60
CA TYR A 180 2.70 -1.18 2.55
C TYR A 180 3.40 -2.30 1.77
N LEU A 181 3.12 -3.58 2.09
CA LEU A 181 3.76 -4.72 1.43
C LEU A 181 3.41 -4.79 -0.06
N LEU A 182 2.15 -4.50 -0.40
CA LEU A 182 1.70 -4.43 -1.79
C LEU A 182 2.44 -3.31 -2.56
N LEU A 183 2.48 -2.11 -2.00
CA LEU A 183 3.21 -0.99 -2.61
C LEU A 183 4.71 -1.27 -2.68
N GLU A 184 5.33 -1.80 -1.64
CA GLU A 184 6.74 -2.19 -1.67
C GLU A 184 7.04 -3.15 -2.83
N LYS A 185 6.20 -4.17 -3.03
CA LYS A 185 6.38 -5.14 -4.11
C LYS A 185 6.23 -4.48 -5.49
N LEU A 186 5.15 -3.70 -5.69
CA LEU A 186 4.92 -2.97 -6.94
C LEU A 186 6.09 -2.02 -7.22
N LEU A 187 6.39 -1.13 -6.29
CA LEU A 187 7.42 -0.11 -6.46
C LEU A 187 8.80 -0.73 -6.69
N LYS A 188 9.07 -1.94 -6.20
CA LYS A 188 10.34 -2.63 -6.47
C LYS A 188 10.52 -3.03 -7.94
N GLU A 189 9.44 -3.35 -8.65
CA GLU A 189 9.48 -3.87 -10.02
C GLU A 189 10.01 -2.85 -11.03
N LYS A 190 9.41 -1.65 -11.08
CA LYS A 190 9.73 -0.64 -12.10
C LYS A 190 10.13 0.69 -11.46
N LYS A 191 11.16 1.34 -12.02
CA LYS A 191 11.65 2.65 -11.53
C LYS A 191 10.61 3.76 -11.71
N HIS A 192 9.90 3.77 -12.84
CA HIS A 192 8.89 4.80 -13.11
C HIS A 192 7.68 4.71 -12.15
N TRP A 193 7.36 3.52 -11.61
CA TRP A 193 6.35 3.36 -10.56
C TRP A 193 6.77 4.03 -9.26
N ARG A 194 8.05 3.91 -8.87
CA ARG A 194 8.60 4.64 -7.71
C ARG A 194 8.44 6.15 -7.86
N PHE A 195 8.72 6.68 -9.05
CA PHE A 195 8.55 8.11 -9.34
C PHE A 195 7.07 8.52 -9.29
N ALA A 196 6.18 7.76 -9.91
CA ALA A 196 4.73 8.02 -9.85
C ALA A 196 4.19 8.03 -8.42
N PHE A 197 4.68 7.14 -7.55
CA PHE A 197 4.35 7.16 -6.13
C PHE A 197 4.85 8.43 -5.43
N GLN A 198 6.08 8.87 -5.70
CA GLN A 198 6.61 10.11 -5.14
C GLN A 198 5.75 11.32 -5.54
N CYS A 199 5.36 11.42 -6.82
CA CYS A 199 4.44 12.47 -7.28
C CYS A 199 3.10 12.40 -6.54
N ALA A 200 2.52 11.20 -6.39
CA ALA A 200 1.26 11.02 -5.68
C ALA A 200 1.36 11.44 -4.20
N VAL A 201 2.50 11.18 -3.54
CA VAL A 201 2.77 11.64 -2.17
C VAL A 201 2.90 13.16 -2.10
N TRP A 202 3.59 13.78 -3.05
CA TRP A 202 3.70 15.24 -3.12
C TRP A 202 2.36 15.92 -3.32
N ASP A 203 1.47 15.34 -4.13
CA ASP A 203 0.11 15.83 -4.28
C ASP A 203 -0.65 15.74 -2.95
N LYS A 204 -0.44 14.67 -2.17
CA LYS A 204 -1.00 14.59 -0.80
C LYS A 204 -0.36 15.62 0.14
N PHE A 205 0.92 15.94 0.02
CA PHE A 205 1.51 17.02 0.83
C PHE A 205 0.84 18.38 0.60
N LYS A 206 0.45 18.68 -0.64
CA LYS A 206 -0.28 19.91 -0.97
C LYS A 206 -1.69 19.92 -0.36
N GLU A 207 -2.32 18.77 -0.21
CA GLU A 207 -3.67 18.57 0.35
C GLU A 207 -3.69 18.38 1.88
N LEU A 208 -2.56 18.55 2.60
CA LEU A 208 -2.49 18.27 4.04
C LEU A 208 -3.51 19.04 4.88
N THR A 209 -3.83 20.28 4.51
CA THR A 209 -4.77 21.10 5.27
C THR A 209 -6.20 20.59 5.19
N SER A 210 -6.59 19.91 4.12
CA SER A 210 -7.94 19.38 3.91
C SER A 210 -8.10 17.91 4.31
N MET A 211 -7.00 17.17 4.50
CA MET A 211 -7.04 15.76 4.89
C MET A 211 -7.45 15.54 6.36
N ASN A 212 -8.06 14.38 6.62
CA ASN A 212 -8.39 13.93 7.98
C ASN A 212 -7.13 13.53 8.76
N ASP A 213 -7.15 13.68 10.08
CA ASP A 213 -6.01 13.34 10.93
C ASP A 213 -5.61 11.86 10.82
N ASN A 214 -6.59 10.96 10.70
CA ASN A 214 -6.33 9.53 10.48
C ASN A 214 -5.60 9.26 9.15
N ASP A 215 -6.02 9.93 8.07
CA ASP A 215 -5.36 9.80 6.76
C ASP A 215 -3.90 10.27 6.84
N ILE A 216 -3.65 11.35 7.58
CA ILE A 216 -2.31 11.90 7.81
C ILE A 216 -1.44 10.93 8.62
N ILE A 217 -1.99 10.34 9.69
CA ILE A 217 -1.30 9.35 10.51
C ILE A 217 -0.96 8.11 9.67
N ASN A 218 -1.89 7.64 8.84
CA ASN A 218 -1.66 6.51 7.94
C ASN A 218 -0.59 6.84 6.89
N LEU A 219 -0.62 8.05 6.32
CA LEU A 219 0.41 8.53 5.38
C LEU A 219 1.78 8.56 6.03
N ALA A 220 1.89 9.13 7.23
CA ALA A 220 3.14 9.20 7.97
C ALA A 220 3.72 7.81 8.29
N LYS A 221 2.88 6.88 8.76
CA LYS A 221 3.31 5.50 9.06
C LYS A 221 3.76 4.75 7.80
N LEU A 222 3.02 4.90 6.70
CA LEU A 222 3.36 4.31 5.41
C LEU A 222 4.71 4.81 4.90
N LEU A 223 4.90 6.14 4.89
CA LEU A 223 6.15 6.76 4.47
C LEU A 223 7.32 6.36 5.36
N GLY A 224 7.12 6.29 6.67
CA GLY A 224 8.16 5.85 7.62
C GLY A 224 8.63 4.42 7.32
N GLU A 225 7.69 3.50 7.05
CA GLU A 225 8.02 2.12 6.68
C GLU A 225 8.74 2.03 5.32
N MET A 226 8.30 2.80 4.32
CA MET A 226 8.95 2.84 3.00
C MET A 226 10.35 3.44 3.00
N ILE A 227 10.59 4.44 3.85
CA ILE A 227 11.91 5.05 4.01
C ILE A 227 12.84 4.07 4.73
N CYS A 228 12.38 3.42 5.80
CA CYS A 228 13.20 2.44 6.51
C CYS A 228 13.56 1.24 5.64
N SER A 229 12.66 0.77 4.78
CA SER A 229 12.92 -0.33 3.83
C SER A 229 13.67 0.08 2.56
N GLN A 230 14.05 1.36 2.43
CA GLN A 230 14.79 1.90 1.27
C GLN A 230 14.05 1.75 -0.07
N VAL A 231 12.72 1.58 -0.04
CA VAL A 231 11.89 1.61 -1.26
C VAL A 231 11.86 3.03 -1.81
N ILE A 232 11.83 4.01 -0.91
CA ILE A 232 11.83 5.45 -1.20
C ILE A 232 12.92 6.11 -0.36
N LYS A 233 13.56 7.12 -0.94
CA LYS A 233 14.59 7.92 -0.26
C LYS A 233 13.96 9.06 0.53
N MET A 234 14.66 9.54 1.56
CA MET A 234 14.24 10.70 2.36
C MET A 234 14.00 11.98 1.52
N THR A 235 14.53 12.02 0.29
CA THR A 235 14.31 13.11 -0.69
C THR A 235 12.84 13.37 -1.00
N VAL A 236 11.94 12.41 -0.75
CA VAL A 236 10.49 12.63 -0.89
C VAL A 236 9.99 13.78 0.00
N LEU A 237 10.65 14.05 1.13
CA LEU A 237 10.26 15.14 2.04
C LEU A 237 10.65 16.53 1.54
N LYS A 238 11.40 16.66 0.44
CA LYS A 238 11.82 17.98 -0.10
C LYS A 238 10.65 18.91 -0.44
N SER A 239 9.51 18.35 -0.84
CA SER A 239 8.31 19.12 -1.17
C SER A 239 7.51 19.56 0.07
N LEU A 240 7.95 19.19 1.27
CA LEU A 240 7.30 19.48 2.53
C LEU A 240 8.13 20.50 3.31
N ASP A 241 7.52 21.60 3.70
CA ASP A 241 8.11 22.52 4.67
C ASP A 241 7.98 21.92 6.07
N LEU A 242 9.08 21.35 6.59
CA LEU A 242 9.09 20.67 7.88
C LEU A 242 8.93 21.64 9.06
N MET A 243 9.30 22.90 8.86
CA MET A 243 9.29 23.94 9.88
C MET A 243 7.95 24.70 9.92
N LYS A 244 7.08 24.49 8.94
CA LYS A 244 5.74 25.07 8.91
C LYS A 244 4.97 24.73 10.18
N VAL A 245 4.65 25.78 10.93
CA VAL A 245 3.87 25.72 12.18
C VAL A 245 2.37 25.54 11.84
N CYS A 246 2.02 24.35 11.38
CA CYS A 246 0.65 23.94 11.12
C CYS A 246 0.39 22.63 11.88
N GLN A 247 -0.74 22.53 12.59
CA GLN A 247 -1.09 21.35 13.39
C GLN A 247 -1.01 20.04 12.59
N LYS A 248 -1.56 20.05 11.36
CA LYS A 248 -1.57 18.89 10.46
C LYS A 248 -0.17 18.56 9.92
N ASN A 249 0.64 19.57 9.66
CA ASN A 249 2.04 19.38 9.26
C ASN A 249 2.85 18.76 10.41
N LEU A 250 2.74 19.31 11.62
CA LEU A 250 3.39 18.78 12.81
C LEU A 250 2.93 17.34 13.10
N LEU A 251 1.64 17.02 12.91
CA LEU A 251 1.12 15.67 13.05
C LEU A 251 1.81 14.71 12.07
N LEU A 252 1.90 15.08 10.79
CA LEU A 252 2.57 14.27 9.77
C LEU A 252 4.05 14.05 10.12
N VAL A 253 4.80 15.14 10.32
CA VAL A 253 6.26 15.10 10.51
C VAL A 253 6.61 14.39 11.81
N TYR A 254 5.90 14.69 12.91
CA TYR A 254 6.12 14.00 14.18
C TYR A 254 5.83 12.51 14.05
N THR A 255 4.67 12.11 13.52
CA THR A 255 4.30 10.70 13.37
C THR A 255 5.27 9.94 12.46
N LEU A 256 5.79 10.61 11.43
CA LEU A 256 6.74 10.04 10.49
C LEU A 256 8.06 9.69 11.20
N PHE A 257 8.70 10.67 11.83
CA PHE A 257 9.97 10.45 12.52
C PHE A 257 9.80 9.54 13.74
N ASP A 258 8.69 9.66 14.46
CA ASP A 258 8.34 8.79 15.58
C ASP A 258 8.29 7.33 15.11
N GLY A 259 7.65 7.08 13.96
CA GLY A 259 7.61 5.79 13.29
C GLY A 259 8.98 5.29 12.80
N ILE A 260 9.82 6.17 12.25
CA ILE A 260 11.19 5.81 11.80
C ILE A 260 12.04 5.34 12.99
N PHE A 261 12.04 6.07 14.10
CA PHE A 261 12.79 5.68 15.29
C PHE A 261 12.21 4.42 15.95
N ASP A 262 10.89 4.27 15.99
CA ASP A 262 10.26 3.05 16.49
C ASP A 262 10.62 1.82 15.65
N GLN A 263 10.72 1.97 14.33
CA GLN A 263 11.15 0.89 13.44
C GLN A 263 12.64 0.57 13.60
N HIS A 264 13.50 1.55 13.85
CA HIS A 264 14.90 1.30 14.21
C HIS A 264 15.00 0.44 15.46
N LEU A 265 14.28 0.83 16.52
CA LEU A 265 14.34 0.16 17.82
C LEU A 265 13.69 -1.23 17.82
N ARG A 266 12.55 -1.38 17.14
CA ARG A 266 11.74 -2.62 17.20
C ARG A 266 11.94 -3.56 16.03
N ARG A 267 12.43 -3.07 14.89
CA ARG A 267 12.57 -3.84 13.65
C ARG A 267 13.99 -3.82 13.08
N CYS A 268 14.97 -3.36 13.87
CA CYS A 268 16.38 -3.31 13.50
C CYS A 268 16.64 -2.57 12.18
N ALA A 269 15.83 -1.57 11.84
CA ALA A 269 16.07 -0.75 10.66
C ALA A 269 17.42 -0.03 10.80
N ASP A 270 18.25 -0.03 9.76
CA ASP A 270 19.57 0.61 9.83
C ASP A 270 19.44 2.12 9.58
N LEU A 271 19.42 2.92 10.66
CA LEU A 271 19.34 4.39 10.55
C LEU A 271 20.51 4.98 9.77
N HIS A 272 21.69 4.37 9.82
CA HIS A 272 22.83 4.85 9.05
C HIS A 272 22.56 4.74 7.55
N LYS A 273 21.96 3.63 7.08
CA LYS A 273 21.52 3.52 5.67
C LYS A 273 20.43 4.53 5.31
N VAL A 274 19.48 4.75 6.22
CA VAL A 274 18.39 5.72 6.02
C VAL A 274 18.95 7.15 5.83
N PHE A 275 19.89 7.57 6.68
CA PHE A 275 20.41 8.93 6.65
C PHE A 275 21.58 9.11 5.67
N SER A 276 22.44 8.11 5.44
CA SER A 276 23.64 8.23 4.57
C SER A 276 23.29 8.60 3.12
N THR A 277 22.24 7.99 2.56
CA THR A 277 21.74 8.28 1.22
C THR A 277 21.37 9.75 1.02
N PHE A 278 20.96 10.41 2.11
CA PHE A 278 20.53 11.80 2.15
C PHE A 278 21.65 12.77 2.56
N CYS A 279 22.54 12.34 3.46
CA CYS A 279 23.63 13.17 3.96
C CYS A 279 24.72 13.42 2.91
N GLY A 280 24.93 12.48 1.99
CA GLY A 280 25.89 12.65 0.89
C GLY A 280 25.49 13.65 -0.20
N ASN A 281 24.22 14.07 -0.27
CA ASN A 281 23.75 14.95 -1.35
C ASN A 281 23.79 16.44 -0.95
N LYS A 282 24.52 17.27 -1.70
CA LYS A 282 24.67 18.72 -1.42
C LYS A 282 23.36 19.49 -1.56
N GLU A 283 22.50 19.14 -2.51
CA GLU A 283 21.21 19.82 -2.74
C GLU A 283 20.20 19.65 -1.62
N MET A 284 20.50 18.74 -0.68
CA MET A 284 19.63 18.37 0.43
C MET A 284 20.07 19.02 1.75
N ARG A 285 20.96 20.03 1.70
CA ARG A 285 21.46 20.76 2.87
C ARG A 285 20.32 21.42 3.65
N ASP A 286 19.42 22.10 2.97
CA ASP A 286 18.32 22.84 3.63
C ASP A 286 17.39 21.87 4.34
N LEU A 287 17.02 20.77 3.67
CA LEU A 287 16.23 19.71 4.28
C LEU A 287 16.96 19.07 5.47
N ARG A 288 18.30 18.93 5.43
CA ARG A 288 19.08 18.43 6.58
C ARG A 288 18.94 19.37 7.77
N ALA A 289 19.14 20.66 7.54
CA ALA A 289 19.02 21.68 8.57
C ALA A 289 17.60 21.70 9.17
N GLU A 290 16.57 21.64 8.33
CA GLU A 290 15.17 21.58 8.78
C GLU A 290 14.88 20.33 9.63
N ILE A 291 15.36 19.15 9.21
CA ILE A 291 15.20 17.92 10.00
C ILE A 291 15.93 18.06 11.33
N ILE A 292 17.19 18.50 11.35
CA ILE A 292 17.96 18.70 12.58
C ILE A 292 17.23 19.65 13.52
N MET A 293 16.73 20.77 12.99
CA MET A 293 15.97 21.77 13.75
C MET A 293 14.69 21.16 14.32
N PHE A 294 13.90 20.44 13.52
CA PHE A 294 12.68 19.79 13.99
C PHE A 294 12.96 18.74 15.08
N LEU A 295 13.94 17.86 14.87
CA LEU A 295 14.31 16.83 15.82
C LEU A 295 14.79 17.43 17.15
N THR A 296 15.57 18.52 17.09
CA THR A 296 16.14 19.19 18.27
C THR A 296 15.12 20.04 19.02
N SER A 297 14.29 20.81 18.29
CA SER A 297 13.37 21.79 18.88
C SER A 297 11.99 21.22 19.23
N VAL A 298 11.54 20.17 18.54
CA VAL A 298 10.19 19.60 18.73
C VAL A 298 10.24 18.21 19.35
N MET A 299 11.00 17.27 18.77
CA MET A 299 10.95 15.87 19.23
C MET A 299 11.71 15.64 20.52
N LYS A 300 12.96 16.12 20.62
CA LYS A 300 13.80 15.94 21.81
C LYS A 300 13.13 16.46 23.09
N PRO A 301 12.57 17.68 23.15
CA PRO A 301 11.92 18.19 24.36
C PRO A 301 10.67 17.38 24.74
N LYS A 302 9.90 16.90 23.75
CA LYS A 302 8.73 16.04 24.01
C LYS A 302 9.13 14.70 24.61
N ILE A 303 10.16 14.05 24.09
CA ILE A 303 10.68 12.78 24.63
C ILE A 303 11.24 13.01 26.04
N ASP A 304 11.97 14.10 26.27
CA ASP A 304 12.51 14.46 27.59
C ASP A 304 11.40 14.71 28.62
N ALA A 305 10.32 15.38 28.22
CA ALA A 305 9.15 15.58 29.06
C ALA A 305 8.45 14.25 29.39
N GLN A 306 8.33 13.34 28.42
CA GLN A 306 7.76 12.00 28.64
C GLN A 306 8.61 11.16 29.61
N ILE A 307 9.94 11.15 29.43
CA ILE A 307 10.86 10.47 30.36
C ILE A 307 10.74 11.06 31.76
N SER A 308 10.69 12.39 31.88
CA SER A 308 10.58 13.08 33.17
C SER A 308 9.25 12.79 33.87
N ALA A 309 8.15 12.70 33.12
CA ALA A 309 6.84 12.34 33.66
C ALA A 309 6.82 10.88 34.16
N LEU A 310 7.41 9.94 33.41
CA LEU A 310 7.49 8.53 33.80
C LEU A 310 8.35 8.32 35.06
N LYS A 311 9.43 9.09 35.22
CA LYS A 311 10.27 9.07 36.43
C LYS A 311 9.51 9.48 37.70
N LYS A 312 8.55 10.42 37.58
CA LYS A 312 7.72 10.86 38.71
C LYS A 312 6.72 9.80 39.16
N HIS A 313 6.19 8.99 38.24
CA HIS A 313 5.14 8.00 38.52
C HIS A 313 5.67 6.57 38.70
N LYS A 314 6.69 6.36 39.56
CA LYS A 314 7.30 5.04 39.90
C LYS A 314 6.25 3.91 40.05
N LYS A 315 5.90 3.25 38.95
CA LYS A 315 5.07 2.04 38.89
C LYS A 315 5.91 0.98 38.17
N GLU A 316 5.95 -0.24 38.68
CA GLU A 316 6.82 -1.31 38.17
C GLU A 316 6.58 -1.62 36.67
N ASN A 317 5.39 -1.35 36.14
CA ASN A 317 5.06 -1.50 34.72
C ASN A 317 5.61 -0.38 33.80
N THR A 318 6.16 0.71 34.32
CA THR A 318 6.70 1.83 33.50
C THR A 318 8.19 1.71 33.22
N ALA A 319 8.91 0.77 33.83
CA ALA A 319 10.35 0.61 33.65
C ALA A 319 10.73 0.22 32.21
N GLN A 320 9.97 -0.67 31.56
CA GLN A 320 10.21 -1.03 30.17
C GLN A 320 9.93 0.14 29.23
N GLN A 321 8.82 0.85 29.44
CA GLN A 321 8.47 2.03 28.66
C GLN A 321 9.50 3.15 28.80
N GLN A 322 10.08 3.31 29.99
CA GLN A 322 11.16 4.26 30.23
C GLN A 322 12.43 3.87 29.45
N ARG A 323 12.84 2.60 29.50
CA ARG A 323 14.00 2.11 28.73
C ARG A 323 13.81 2.32 27.23
N ASP A 324 12.63 2.03 26.71
CA ASP A 324 12.32 2.21 25.29
C ASP A 324 12.43 3.70 24.88
N LEU A 325 11.94 4.62 25.71
CA LEU A 325 12.07 6.07 25.47
C LEU A 325 13.51 6.57 25.60
N GLU A 326 14.29 6.05 26.54
CA GLU A 326 15.71 6.38 26.69
C GLU A 326 16.53 5.89 25.47
N ASN A 327 16.26 4.68 24.99
CA ASN A 327 16.85 4.16 23.75
C ASN A 327 16.46 5.01 22.53
N LYS A 328 15.20 5.47 22.48
CA LYS A 328 14.72 6.39 21.44
C LYS A 328 15.43 7.73 21.49
N LYS A 329 15.63 8.29 22.67
CA LYS A 329 16.40 9.52 22.88
C LYS A 329 17.85 9.35 22.41
N LEU A 330 18.47 8.21 22.69
CA LEU A 330 19.83 7.91 22.22
C LEU A 330 19.91 7.82 20.70
N ALA A 331 18.99 7.07 20.07
CA ALA A 331 18.91 6.95 18.62
C ALA A 331 18.69 8.31 17.93
N LEU A 332 17.82 9.16 18.52
CA LEU A 332 17.59 10.53 18.08
C LEU A 332 18.89 11.36 18.14
N GLY A 333 19.61 11.30 19.27
CA GLY A 333 20.87 12.01 19.44
C GLY A 333 21.93 11.59 18.42
N ASN A 334 22.08 10.27 18.20
CA ASN A 334 23.01 9.73 17.22
C ASN A 334 22.66 10.17 15.79
N ALA A 335 21.36 10.19 15.45
CA ALA A 335 20.90 10.67 14.14
C ALA A 335 21.18 12.16 13.93
N ILE A 336 20.95 13.00 14.95
CA ILE A 336 21.25 14.43 14.90
C ILE A 336 22.75 14.64 14.71
N GLN A 337 23.59 14.01 15.52
CA GLN A 337 25.04 14.14 15.41
C GLN A 337 25.54 13.70 14.03
N TYR A 338 25.06 12.56 13.55
CA TYR A 338 25.39 12.06 12.23
C TYR A 338 25.06 13.07 11.13
N MET A 339 23.88 13.70 11.17
CA MET A 339 23.52 14.71 10.17
C MET A 339 24.32 16.01 10.30
N GLN A 340 24.72 16.40 11.51
CA GLN A 340 25.56 17.57 11.78
C GLN A 340 26.98 17.40 11.26
N ASP A 341 27.61 16.24 11.48
CA ASP A 341 28.97 15.95 11.03
C ASP A 341 29.12 16.12 9.51
N TYR A 342 28.08 15.76 8.73
CA TYR A 342 28.06 15.95 7.28
C TYR A 342 27.84 17.41 6.86
N MET A 343 27.21 18.25 7.69
CA MET A 343 27.11 19.69 7.41
C MET A 343 28.47 20.38 7.57
N ASP A 344 29.20 20.07 8.65
CA ASP A 344 30.51 20.65 8.95
C ASP A 344 31.58 20.26 7.90
N VAL A 345 31.52 19.03 7.38
CA VAL A 345 32.40 18.59 6.29
C VAL A 345 32.12 19.36 5.01
N THR A 346 30.85 19.64 4.69
CA THR A 346 30.50 20.43 3.50
C THR A 346 30.92 21.89 3.60
N ASP A 347 30.80 22.52 4.77
CA ASP A 347 31.24 23.92 4.96
C ASP A 347 32.76 24.05 4.88
N LYS A 348 33.54 23.15 5.51
CA LYS A 348 35.01 23.14 5.36
C LYS A 348 35.48 22.91 3.93
N THR A 349 34.70 22.17 3.15
CA THR A 349 35.00 21.91 1.74
C THR A 349 34.69 23.15 0.89
N ILE A 350 33.56 23.80 1.13
CA ILE A 350 33.18 25.05 0.46
C ILE A 350 34.15 26.18 0.82
N GLU A 351 34.51 26.36 2.09
CA GLU A 351 35.53 27.32 2.53
C GLU A 351 36.89 27.04 1.88
N ARG A 352 37.33 25.77 1.79
CA ARG A 352 38.57 25.43 1.08
C ARG A 352 38.51 25.79 -0.41
N TYR A 353 37.40 25.53 -1.09
CA TYR A 353 37.24 25.91 -2.50
C TYR A 353 37.10 27.43 -2.68
N PHE A 354 36.48 28.13 -1.72
CA PHE A 354 36.37 29.60 -1.74
C PHE A 354 37.73 30.25 -1.49
N CYS A 355 38.52 29.74 -0.53
CA CYS A 355 39.90 30.17 -0.31
C CYS A 355 40.82 29.86 -1.50
N LEU A 356 40.66 28.71 -2.16
CA LEU A 356 41.40 28.39 -3.38
C LEU A 356 40.99 29.26 -4.57
N PHE A 357 39.71 29.62 -4.67
CA PHE A 357 39.20 30.53 -5.71
C PHE A 357 39.68 31.97 -5.50
N ILE A 358 39.75 32.45 -4.26
CA ILE A 358 40.34 33.76 -3.91
C ILE A 358 41.86 33.80 -4.14
N LEU A 359 42.56 32.67 -4.03
CA LEU A 359 44.00 32.58 -4.31
C LEU A 359 44.33 32.43 -5.82
N LEU A 360 43.33 32.18 -6.66
CA LEU A 360 43.44 32.01 -8.12
C LEU A 360 42.97 33.24 -8.92
N ILE A 361 42.46 34.27 -8.22
CA ILE A 361 42.17 35.62 -8.74
C ILE A 361 43.23 36.56 -8.18
#